data_AF-A0A250DDE5-F1
#
_entry.id   AF-A0A250DDE5-F1
#
_cell.length_a   1.000
_cell.length_b   1.000
_cell.length_c   1.000
_cell.angle_alpha   90.00
_cell.angle_beta   90.00
_cell.angle_gamma   90.00
#
_symmetry.space_group_name_H-M   'P 1'
#
loop_
_entity.id
_entity.type
_entity.pdbx_description
1 polymer ?
#
loop_
_entity_poly.entity_id
_entity_poly.type
_entity_poly.pdbx_seq_one_letter_code
_entity_poly.pdbx_strand_id
1 'polypeptide(L)'
;MAATRIDLDLPDGWSCWLELQQSAEGACSGKAELREGNEPRCVLVIAQQPTREAVIERLKFRADYFVGEWRMRQREGGTPRP
;
A
#
# COMPACT_ATOMS: atom_id res chain seq x y z
N MET A 1 14.61 8.38 -7.06
CA MET A 1 13.40 7.90 -7.75
C MET A 1 12.21 8.61 -7.11
N ALA A 2 11.22 9.03 -7.89
CA ALA A 2 10.08 9.79 -7.38
C ALA A 2 8.92 8.86 -7.03
N ALA A 3 8.37 9.00 -5.83
CA ALA A 3 7.14 8.33 -5.45
C ALA A 3 5.99 8.84 -6.33
N THR A 4 5.23 7.92 -6.92
CA THR A 4 4.07 8.24 -7.74
C THR A 4 2.81 7.80 -7.01
N ARG A 5 1.80 8.67 -6.96
CA ARG A 5 0.49 8.28 -6.46
C ARG A 5 -0.14 7.29 -7.44
N ILE A 6 -0.57 6.15 -6.93
CA ILE A 6 -1.23 5.12 -7.72
C ILE A 6 -2.65 4.90 -7.23
N ASP A 7 -3.54 4.60 -8.18
CA ASP A 7 -4.89 4.17 -7.87
C ASP A 7 -4.91 2.65 -7.71
N LEU A 8 -5.40 2.20 -6.56
CA LEU A 8 -5.47 0.79 -6.17
C LEU A 8 -6.91 0.36 -5.82
N ASP A 9 -7.91 1.22 -6.09
CA ASP A 9 -9.30 1.02 -5.67
C ASP A 9 -9.44 0.89 -4.14
N LEU A 10 -8.63 1.63 -3.37
CA LEU A 10 -8.70 1.62 -1.91
C LEU A 10 -9.95 2.38 -1.42
N PRO A 11 -10.48 2.03 -0.23
CA PRO A 11 -11.59 2.74 0.39
C PRO A 11 -11.35 4.26 0.49
N ASP A 12 -12.44 5.03 0.53
CA ASP A 12 -12.38 6.48 0.67
C ASP A 12 -11.48 6.93 1.82
N GLY A 13 -10.71 7.99 1.56
CA GLY A 13 -9.72 8.52 2.48
C GLY A 13 -8.37 7.81 2.43
N TRP A 14 -8.24 6.68 1.72
CA TRP A 14 -6.96 6.00 1.56
C TRP A 14 -6.22 6.43 0.29
N SER A 15 -4.90 6.49 0.37
CA SER A 15 -4.04 6.73 -0.78
C SER A 15 -2.77 5.91 -0.70
N CYS A 16 -2.19 5.61 -1.87
CA CYS A 16 -0.95 4.86 -1.99
C CYS A 16 0.06 5.61 -2.85
N TRP A 17 1.28 5.75 -2.33
CA TRP A 17 2.41 6.35 -3.02
C TRP A 17 3.47 5.28 -3.25
N LEU A 18 3.74 4.95 -4.51
CA LEU A 18 4.62 3.88 -4.92
C LEU A 18 5.92 4.44 -5.51
N GLU A 19 7.05 3.99 -4.95
CA GLU A 19 8.37 4.06 -5.54
C GLU A 19 8.71 2.70 -6.17
N LEU A 20 8.98 2.70 -7.47
CA LEU A 20 9.44 1.51 -8.18
C LEU A 20 10.94 1.60 -8.44
N GLN A 21 11.63 0.48 -8.26
CA GLN A 21 13.02 0.31 -8.64
C GLN A 21 13.11 -0.82 -9.66
N GLN A 22 13.75 -0.55 -10.80
CA GLN A 22 14.00 -1.54 -11.84
C GLN A 22 15.49 -1.90 -11.87
N SER A 23 15.80 -3.20 -11.99
CA SER A 23 17.15 -3.70 -12.19
C SER A 23 17.58 -3.59 -13.66
N ALA A 24 18.87 -3.76 -13.93
CA ALA A 24 19.40 -3.72 -15.31
C ALA A 24 18.83 -4.86 -16.18
N GLU A 25 18.45 -5.98 -15.57
CA GLU A 25 17.84 -7.15 -16.21
C GLU A 25 16.32 -7.03 -16.38
N GLY A 26 15.73 -5.88 -15.98
CA GLY A 26 14.32 -5.56 -16.18
C GLY A 26 13.39 -5.96 -15.02
N ALA A 27 13.90 -6.62 -13.98
CA ALA A 27 13.12 -6.99 -12.80
C ALA A 27 12.77 -5.77 -11.94
N CYS A 28 11.61 -5.76 -11.30
CA CYS A 28 11.08 -4.61 -10.56
C CYS A 28 10.86 -4.93 -9.08
N SER A 29 11.23 -4.03 -8.17
CA SER A 29 10.78 -4.03 -6.77
C SER A 29 10.00 -2.76 -6.48
N GLY A 30 9.26 -2.75 -5.37
CA GLY A 30 8.41 -1.61 -5.00
C GLY A 30 8.44 -1.31 -3.51
N LYS A 31 8.44 -0.03 -3.17
CA LYS A 31 8.15 0.47 -1.82
C LYS A 31 6.94 1.38 -1.91
N ALA A 32 5.91 1.10 -1.11
CA ALA A 32 4.66 1.83 -1.16
C ALA A 32 4.26 2.35 0.21
N GLU A 33 3.97 3.64 0.32
CA GLU A 33 3.40 4.25 1.52
C GLU A 33 1.88 4.29 1.40
N LEU A 34 1.19 3.70 2.38
CA LEU A 34 -0.25 3.81 2.56
C LEU A 34 -0.56 4.90 3.57
N ARG A 35 -1.47 5.79 3.19
CA ARG A 35 -1.88 6.94 4.01
C ARG A 35 -3.40 6.95 4.15
N GLU A 36 -3.87 7.30 5.34
CA GLU A 36 -5.27 7.62 5.63
C GLU A 36 -5.37 9.15 5.77
N GLY A 37 -6.00 9.81 4.81
CA GLY A 37 -5.87 11.25 4.61
C GLY A 37 -4.41 11.64 4.36
N ASN A 38 -3.84 12.41 5.29
CA ASN A 38 -2.44 12.84 5.25
C ASN A 38 -1.54 12.06 6.22
N GLU A 39 -2.09 11.10 6.97
CA GLU A 39 -1.35 10.37 7.99
C GLU A 39 -0.79 9.06 7.44
N PRO A 40 0.54 8.85 7.48
CA PRO A 40 1.14 7.59 7.05
C PRO A 40 0.77 6.47 8.04
N ARG A 41 0.21 5.37 7.52
CA ARG A 41 -0.23 4.21 8.31
C ARG A 41 0.66 2.99 8.14
N CYS A 42 1.21 2.79 6.94
CA CYS A 42 2.02 1.62 6.63
C CYS A 42 2.98 1.89 5.47
N VAL A 43 4.14 1.22 5.49
CA VAL A 43 5.01 1.08 4.34
C VAL A 43 5.04 -0.41 3.94
N LEU A 44 4.64 -0.69 2.72
CA LEU A 44 4.71 -2.01 2.10
C LEU A 44 5.96 -2.11 1.23
N VAL A 45 6.70 -3.20 1.37
CA VAL A 45 7.84 -3.51 0.50
C VAL A 45 7.51 -4.76 -0.30
N ILE A 46 7.52 -4.61 -1.62
CA ILE A 46 7.38 -5.71 -2.57
C ILE A 46 8.77 -6.07 -3.07
N ALA A 47 9.21 -7.28 -2.69
CA ALA A 47 10.46 -7.86 -3.19
C ALA A 47 10.43 -7.99 -4.72
N GLN A 48 11.61 -8.18 -5.31
CA GLN A 48 11.80 -8.25 -6.75
C GLN A 48 10.79 -9.18 -7.44
N GLN A 49 10.14 -8.65 -8.48
CA GLN A 49 9.20 -9.31 -9.37
C GLN A 49 9.71 -9.25 -10.81
N PRO A 50 9.27 -10.18 -11.67
CA PRO A 50 9.70 -10.19 -13.08
C PRO A 50 9.28 -8.94 -13.86
N THR A 51 8.16 -8.33 -13.49
CA THR A 51 7.61 -7.16 -14.19
C THR A 51 7.09 -6.11 -13.22
N ARG A 52 6.89 -4.89 -13.73
CA ARG A 52 6.26 -3.80 -12.99
C ARG A 52 4.81 -4.14 -12.61
N GLU A 53 4.08 -4.78 -13.51
CA GLU A 53 2.68 -5.17 -13.33
C GLU A 53 2.55 -6.16 -12.18
N ALA A 54 3.47 -7.13 -12.07
CA ALA A 54 3.51 -8.07 -10.96
C ALA A 54 3.78 -7.38 -9.61
N VAL A 55 4.55 -6.28 -9.58
CA VAL A 55 4.69 -5.46 -8.36
C VAL A 55 3.35 -4.80 -7.99
N ILE A 56 2.65 -4.22 -8.98
CA ILE A 56 1.39 -3.51 -8.76
C ILE A 56 0.29 -4.46 -8.30
N GLU A 57 0.15 -5.64 -8.90
CA GLU A 57 -0.84 -6.66 -8.51
C GLU A 57 -0.62 -7.13 -7.06
N ARG A 58 0.64 -7.42 -6.70
CA ARG A 58 0.99 -7.80 -5.32
C ARG A 58 0.73 -6.65 -4.35
N LEU A 59 1.04 -5.42 -4.75
CA LEU A 59 0.79 -4.24 -3.93
C LEU A 59 -0.71 -4.04 -3.71
N LYS A 60 -1.54 -4.18 -4.75
CA LYS A 60 -3.00 -4.07 -4.65
C LYS A 60 -3.55 -5.05 -3.60
N PHE A 61 -3.16 -6.32 -3.71
CA PHE A 61 -3.57 -7.35 -2.75
C PHE A 61 -3.14 -7.02 -1.31
N ARG A 62 -1.88 -6.58 -1.13
CA ARG A 62 -1.34 -6.28 0.20
C ARG A 62 -1.96 -5.01 0.81
N ALA A 63 -2.23 -4.02 -0.02
CA ALA A 63 -2.85 -2.77 0.42
C ALA A 63 -4.31 -2.98 0.82
N ASP A 64 -5.09 -3.68 0.01
CA ASP A 64 -6.48 -4.03 0.33
C ASP A 64 -6.57 -4.81 1.65
N TYR A 65 -5.74 -5.84 1.81
CA TYR A 65 -5.67 -6.62 3.04
C TYR A 65 -5.33 -5.76 4.27
N PHE A 66 -4.30 -4.91 4.16
CA PHE A 66 -3.91 -4.02 5.26
C PHE A 66 -5.05 -3.06 5.64
N VAL A 67 -5.68 -2.41 4.66
CA VAL A 67 -6.75 -1.45 4.93
C VAL A 67 -7.98 -2.13 5.52
N GLY A 68 -8.33 -3.32 5.04
CA GLY A 68 -9.40 -4.14 5.60
C GLY A 68 -9.16 -4.44 7.09
N GLU A 69 -8.00 -5.00 7.41
CA GLU A 69 -7.59 -5.31 8.79
C GLU A 69 -7.54 -4.07 9.69
N TRP A 70 -6.97 -2.98 9.19
CA TRP A 70 -6.87 -1.72 9.91
C TRP A 70 -8.26 -1.19 10.32
N ARG A 71 -9.21 -1.20 9.39
CA ARG A 71 -10.58 -0.73 9.63
C ARG A 71 -11.33 -1.62 10.62
N MET A 72 -11.13 -2.94 10.57
CA MET A 72 -11.74 -3.86 11.54
C MET A 72 -11.25 -3.59 12.97
N ARG A 73 -9.93 -3.44 13.14
CA ARG A 73 -9.33 -3.16 14.47
C ARG A 73 -9.78 -1.83 15.06
N GLN A 74 -9.98 -0.81 14.23
CA GLN A 74 -10.52 0.47 14.72
C GLN A 74 -11.97 0.37 15.22
N ARG A 75 -12.79 -0.50 14.63
CA ARG A 75 -14.16 -0.73 15.11
C ARG A 75 -14.17 -1.45 16.47
N GLU A 76 -13.24 -2.37 16.68
CA GLU A 76 -13.08 -3.11 17.94
C GLU A 76 -12.44 -2.26 19.05
N GLY A 77 -11.60 -1.28 18.68
CA GLY A 77 -10.95 -0.35 19.61
C GLY A 77 -11.84 0.81 20.10
N GLY A 78 -13.07 0.93 19.60
CA GLY A 78 -14.06 1.91 20.05
C GLY A 78 -14.63 1.54 21.41
N THR A 79 -13.92 1.84 22.49
CA THR A 79 -14.37 1.60 23.87
C THR A 79 -15.68 2.36 24.16
N PRO A 80 -16.74 1.76 24.72
CA PRO A 80 -17.73 2.54 25.43
C PRO A 80 -17.09 2.98 26.75
N ARG A 81 -16.71 4.26 26.87
CA ARG A 81 -16.38 4.84 28.18
C ARG A 81 -17.68 5.19 28.93
N PRO A 82 -17.85 4.77 30.19
CA PRO A 82 -18.79 5.39 31.12
C PRO A 82 -18.34 6.80 31.53
#